data_AF-A0A2D5TL23-F1
#
_entry.id   AF-A0A2D5TL23-F1
#
_cell.length_a   1.000
_cell.length_b   1.000
_cell.length_c   1.000
_cell.angle_alpha   90.00
_cell.angle_beta   90.00
_cell.angle_gamma   90.00
#
_symmetry.space_group_name_H-M   'P 1'
#
loop_
_entity.id
_entity.type
_entity.pdbx_description
1 polymer ?
#
loop_
_entity_poly.entity_id
_entity_poly.type
_entity_poly.pdbx_seq_one_letter_code
_entity_poly.pdbx_strand_id
1 'polypeptide(L)'
;MKRGFLFFIYLSITLIILFLFATGSSLLTLSLNEAKTVPLGTFLTWFGIMALPRTIYWGSRSLRDPEDQWSRVLSKILNVLLCLTVLWLPIAYLLSGNMATNFTGNTETFQGGPTAMNIYWYLTYGLPIASILILLAYWIGMLVKKFR
;
A
#
# COMPACT_ATOMS: atom_id res chain seq x y z
N MET A 1 -9.65 -18.09 10.76
CA MET A 1 -10.57 -17.16 10.06
C MET A 1 -10.87 -17.64 8.65
N LYS A 2 -12.11 -17.51 8.16
CA LYS A 2 -12.48 -17.91 6.80
C LYS A 2 -11.86 -16.94 5.77
N ARG A 3 -11.42 -17.45 4.62
CA ARG A 3 -10.71 -16.68 3.58
C ARG A 3 -11.52 -15.49 3.05
N GLY A 4 -12.79 -15.73 2.73
CA GLY A 4 -13.69 -14.67 2.24
C GLY A 4 -13.82 -13.53 3.25
N PHE A 5 -13.81 -13.85 4.55
CA PHE A 5 -13.86 -12.84 5.60
C PHE A 5 -12.63 -11.92 5.59
N LEU A 6 -11.42 -12.47 5.44
CA LEU A 6 -10.19 -11.67 5.28
C LEU A 6 -10.22 -10.79 4.03
N PHE A 7 -10.70 -11.33 2.91
CA PHE A 7 -10.88 -10.55 1.69
C PHE A 7 -11.80 -9.34 1.92
N PHE A 8 -12.98 -9.55 2.52
CA PHE A 8 -13.93 -8.46 2.77
C PHE A 8 -13.38 -7.43 3.77
N ILE A 9 -12.65 -7.86 4.80
CA ILE A 9 -11.98 -6.93 5.72
C ILE A 9 -11.03 -6.00 4.97
N TYR A 10 -10.09 -6.55 4.20
CA TYR A 10 -9.10 -5.73 3.51
C TYR A 10 -9.73 -4.88 2.41
N LEU A 11 -10.75 -5.41 1.71
CA LEU A 11 -11.50 -4.64 0.72
C LEU A 11 -12.20 -3.44 1.37
N SER A 12 -12.89 -3.65 2.50
CA SER A 12 -13.54 -2.56 3.25
C SER A 12 -12.52 -1.52 3.70
N ILE A 13 -11.37 -1.93 4.23
CA ILE A 13 -10.30 -1.00 4.63
C ILE A 13 -9.83 -0.18 3.42
N THR A 14 -9.57 -0.82 2.27
CA THR A 14 -9.19 -0.13 1.04
C THR A 14 -10.25 0.90 0.63
N LEU A 15 -11.52 0.51 0.59
CA LEU A 15 -12.61 1.40 0.17
C LEU A 15 -12.82 2.58 1.13
N ILE A 16 -12.78 2.32 2.44
CA ILE A 16 -12.91 3.37 3.46
C ILE A 16 -11.77 4.39 3.30
N ILE A 17 -10.53 3.93 3.16
CA ILE A 17 -9.39 4.83 3.04
C ILE A 17 -9.45 5.63 1.74
N LEU A 18 -9.78 4.99 0.61
CA LEU A 18 -10.00 5.70 -0.65
C LEU A 18 -11.10 6.76 -0.54
N PHE A 19 -12.19 6.45 0.16
CA PHE A 19 -13.26 7.41 0.43
C PHE A 19 -12.78 8.60 1.27
N LEU A 20 -12.00 8.36 2.33
CA LEU A 20 -11.42 9.43 3.15
C LEU A 20 -10.50 10.35 2.33
N PHE A 21 -9.66 9.77 1.46
CA PHE A 21 -8.81 10.54 0.55
C PHE A 21 -9.61 11.32 -0.49
N ALA A 22 -10.61 10.69 -1.11
CA ALA A 22 -11.45 11.34 -2.13
C ALA A 22 -12.26 12.51 -1.57
N THR A 23 -12.68 12.42 -0.31
CA THR A 23 -13.45 13.48 0.37
C THR A 23 -12.57 14.53 1.04
N GLY A 24 -11.24 14.34 1.10
CA GLY A 24 -10.35 15.22 1.84
C GLY A 24 -10.69 15.29 3.34
N SER A 25 -11.09 14.15 3.93
CA SER A 25 -11.60 14.08 5.30
C SER A 25 -10.61 14.69 6.32
N SER A 26 -11.14 15.44 7.30
CA SER A 26 -10.38 16.01 8.41
C SER A 26 -9.69 14.95 9.28
N LEU A 27 -10.15 13.68 9.23
CA LEU A 27 -9.48 12.56 9.90
C LEU A 27 -8.05 12.33 9.37
N LEU A 28 -7.75 12.71 8.12
CA LEU A 28 -6.42 12.58 7.55
C LEU A 28 -5.41 13.57 8.16
N THR A 29 -5.88 14.69 8.70
CA THR A 29 -5.02 15.73 9.30
C THR A 29 -5.06 15.75 10.83
N LEU A 30 -5.90 14.92 11.44
CA LEU A 30 -5.96 14.75 12.89
C LEU A 30 -4.61 14.25 13.44
N SER A 31 -4.14 14.83 14.54
CA SER A 31 -2.95 14.34 15.24
C SER A 31 -3.31 13.49 16.45
N LEU A 32 -2.51 12.45 16.69
CA LEU A 32 -2.65 11.48 17.78
C LEU A 32 -1.93 11.90 19.06
N ASN A 33 -1.16 12.99 19.03
CA ASN A 33 -0.46 13.49 20.20
C ASN A 33 -0.59 15.00 20.34
N GLU A 34 -0.47 15.49 21.57
CA GLU A 34 -0.60 16.91 21.89
C GLU A 34 0.46 17.77 21.18
N ALA A 35 1.66 17.22 20.98
CA ALA A 35 2.76 17.87 20.25
C ALA A 35 2.51 17.99 18.73
N LYS A 36 1.41 17.44 18.20
CA LYS A 36 1.03 17.47 16.78
C LYS A 36 2.04 16.85 15.81
N THR A 37 2.92 15.98 16.30
CA THR A 37 4.00 15.37 15.49
C THR A 37 3.63 14.01 14.90
N VAL A 38 2.52 13.41 15.34
CA VAL A 38 2.08 12.07 14.91
C VAL A 38 0.72 12.19 14.23
N PRO A 39 0.65 12.31 12.89
CA PRO A 39 -0.62 12.41 12.17
C PRO A 39 -1.31 11.04 12.04
N LEU A 40 -2.63 10.99 12.29
CA LEU A 40 -3.46 9.82 12.02
C LEU A 40 -3.44 9.46 10.53
N GLY A 41 -3.36 10.47 9.65
CA GLY A 41 -3.26 10.29 8.21
C GLY A 41 -2.10 9.42 7.77
N THR A 42 -0.95 9.46 8.45
CA THR A 42 0.20 8.60 8.14
C THR A 42 -0.16 7.12 8.32
N PHE A 43 -0.82 6.78 9.43
CA PHE A 43 -1.25 5.40 9.71
C PHE A 43 -2.39 4.97 8.78
N LEU A 44 -3.35 5.85 8.49
CA LEU A 44 -4.40 5.56 7.51
C LEU A 44 -3.81 5.30 6.12
N THR A 45 -2.83 6.10 5.70
CA THR A 45 -2.10 5.87 4.43
C THR A 45 -1.41 4.51 4.45
N TRP A 46 -0.69 4.19 5.53
CA TRP A 46 0.00 2.91 5.67
C TRP A 46 -0.97 1.72 5.61
N PHE A 47 -2.10 1.80 6.31
CA PHE A 47 -3.14 0.78 6.24
C PHE A 47 -3.73 0.65 4.84
N GLY A 48 -3.90 1.76 4.11
CA GLY A 48 -4.40 1.75 2.73
C GLY A 48 -3.45 1.05 1.78
N ILE A 49 -2.16 1.42 1.86
CA ILE A 49 -1.07 0.79 1.09
C ILE A 49 -0.97 -0.70 1.38
N MET A 50 -1.11 -1.13 2.65
CA MET A 50 -1.11 -2.55 3.01
C MET A 50 -2.38 -3.30 2.57
N ALA A 51 -3.55 -2.67 2.69
CA ALA A 51 -4.83 -3.33 2.47
C ALA A 51 -5.04 -3.73 1.00
N LEU A 52 -4.67 -2.87 0.06
CA LEU A 52 -4.90 -3.12 -1.37
C LEU A 52 -4.26 -4.43 -1.90
N PRO A 53 -2.94 -4.67 -1.76
CA PRO A 53 -2.34 -5.93 -2.19
C PRO A 53 -2.85 -7.13 -1.38
N ARG A 54 -3.22 -6.95 -0.10
CA ARG A 54 -3.84 -8.02 0.69
C ARG A 54 -5.22 -8.40 0.19
N THR A 55 -6.02 -7.43 -0.27
CA THR A 55 -7.30 -7.67 -0.93
C THR A 55 -7.11 -8.56 -2.16
N ILE A 56 -6.11 -8.27 -2.99
CA ILE A 56 -5.79 -9.09 -4.18
C ILE A 56 -5.34 -10.50 -3.79
N TYR A 57 -4.45 -10.60 -2.80
CA TYR A 57 -3.93 -11.88 -2.30
C TYR A 57 -5.02 -12.80 -1.76
N TRP A 58 -5.97 -12.26 -0.99
CA TRP A 58 -7.08 -13.06 -0.45
C TRP A 58 -8.22 -13.30 -1.46
N GLY A 59 -8.38 -12.40 -2.43
CA GLY A 59 -9.42 -12.47 -3.46
C GLY A 59 -9.11 -13.44 -4.61
N SER A 60 -7.83 -13.70 -4.91
CA SER A 60 -7.43 -14.62 -5.99
C SER A 60 -6.75 -15.88 -5.46
N ARG A 61 -7.36 -17.04 -5.68
CA ARG A 61 -6.74 -18.34 -5.34
C ARG A 61 -5.44 -18.53 -6.13
N SER A 62 -5.46 -18.27 -7.44
CA SER A 62 -4.32 -18.53 -8.33
C SER A 62 -3.12 -17.64 -8.04
N LEU A 63 -3.31 -16.43 -7.50
CA LEU A 63 -2.17 -15.58 -7.09
C LEU A 63 -1.57 -15.98 -5.74
N ARG A 64 -2.30 -16.78 -4.96
CA ARG A 64 -1.85 -17.27 -3.66
C ARG A 64 -1.27 -18.67 -3.72
N ASP A 65 -1.91 -19.52 -4.50
CA ASP A 65 -1.56 -20.92 -4.73
C ASP A 65 -1.49 -21.14 -6.25
N PRO A 66 -0.39 -20.72 -6.88
CA PRO A 66 -0.28 -20.65 -8.33
C PRO A 66 0.01 -22.01 -8.97
N GLU A 67 -0.93 -22.49 -9.79
CA GLU A 67 -0.80 -23.75 -10.51
C GLU A 67 0.06 -23.57 -11.79
N ASP A 68 -0.08 -22.45 -12.49
CA ASP A 68 0.60 -22.17 -13.76
C ASP A 68 1.76 -21.17 -13.64
N GLN A 69 2.63 -21.13 -14.67
CA GLN A 69 3.83 -20.28 -14.68
C GLN A 69 3.53 -18.78 -14.61
N TRP A 70 2.49 -18.29 -15.29
CA TRP A 70 2.13 -16.87 -15.28
C TRP A 70 1.68 -16.43 -13.88
N SER A 71 0.78 -17.21 -13.27
CA SER A 71 0.33 -16.97 -11.91
C SER A 71 1.46 -17.07 -10.89
N ARG A 72 2.46 -17.95 -11.09
CA ARG A 72 3.65 -18.05 -10.22
C ARG A 72 4.48 -16.77 -10.23
N VAL A 73 4.69 -16.17 -11.40
CA VAL A 73 5.44 -14.90 -11.51
C VAL A 73 4.68 -13.80 -10.78
N LEU A 74 3.39 -13.64 -11.07
CA LEU A 74 2.56 -12.63 -10.41
C LEU A 74 2.46 -12.82 -8.90
N SER A 75 2.37 -14.08 -8.43
CA SER A 75 2.38 -14.42 -7.00
C SER A 75 3.66 -13.99 -6.30
N LYS A 76 4.83 -14.24 -6.91
CA LYS A 76 6.12 -13.80 -6.36
C LYS A 76 6.19 -12.28 -6.24
N ILE A 77 5.79 -11.56 -7.29
CA ILE A 77 5.78 -10.08 -7.28
C ILE A 77 4.82 -9.58 -6.19
N LEU A 78 3.62 -10.16 -6.07
CA LEU A 78 2.64 -9.81 -5.05
C LEU A 78 3.18 -10.03 -3.64
N ASN A 79 3.88 -11.14 -3.38
CA ASN A 79 4.48 -11.41 -2.08
C ASN A 79 5.59 -10.41 -1.72
N VAL A 80 6.41 -10.00 -2.70
CA VAL A 80 7.40 -8.92 -2.50
C VAL A 80 6.70 -7.61 -2.16
N LEU A 81 5.63 -7.24 -2.88
CA LEU A 81 4.84 -6.04 -2.57
C LEU A 81 4.26 -6.11 -1.16
N LEU A 82 3.71 -7.25 -0.73
CA LEU A 82 3.19 -7.43 0.62
C LEU A 82 4.25 -7.13 1.68
N CYS A 83 5.49 -7.59 1.48
CA CYS A 83 6.60 -7.30 2.39
C CYS A 83 6.95 -5.80 2.38
N LEU A 84 7.08 -5.20 1.20
CA LEU A 84 7.38 -3.77 1.07
C LEU A 84 6.31 -2.87 1.68
N THR A 85 5.02 -3.25 1.60
CA THR A 85 3.93 -2.46 2.20
C THR A 85 3.99 -2.43 3.72
N VAL A 86 4.43 -3.52 4.35
CA VAL A 86 4.67 -3.56 5.80
C VAL A 86 5.88 -2.68 6.15
N LEU A 87 6.92 -2.68 5.32
CA LEU A 87 8.13 -1.88 5.54
C LEU A 87 7.97 -0.40 5.15
N TRP A 88 6.86 0.00 4.52
CA TRP A 88 6.67 1.35 4.02
C TRP A 88 6.85 2.42 5.10
N LEU A 89 6.18 2.28 6.25
CA LEU A 89 6.26 3.29 7.31
C LEU A 89 7.68 3.38 7.92
N PRO A 90 8.35 2.28 8.29
CA PRO A 90 9.75 2.31 8.71
C PRO A 90 10.66 3.00 7.69
N ILE A 91 10.52 2.68 6.40
CA ILE A 91 11.33 3.30 5.34
C ILE A 91 11.01 4.80 5.24
N ALA A 92 9.74 5.18 5.25
CA ALA A 92 9.32 6.57 5.19
C ALA A 92 9.86 7.39 6.37
N TYR A 93 9.87 6.82 7.58
CA TYR A 93 10.47 7.44 8.76
C TYR A 93 11.98 7.59 8.61
N LEU A 94 12.70 6.58 8.11
CA LEU A 94 14.15 6.68 7.87
C LEU A 94 14.51 7.74 6.82
N LEU A 95 13.64 7.96 5.82
CA LEU A 95 13.86 8.96 4.77
C LEU A 95 13.55 10.39 5.24
N SER A 96 12.49 10.57 6.04
CA SER A 96 11.98 11.90 6.46
C SER A 96 12.43 12.33 7.85
N GLY A 97 12.82 11.39 8.70
CA GLY A 97 13.18 11.56 10.11
C GLY A 97 12.05 12.07 11.01
N ASN A 98 10.79 11.93 10.59
CA ASN A 98 9.63 12.30 11.39
C ASN A 98 8.40 11.41 11.08
N MET A 99 7.45 11.36 12.02
CA MET A 99 6.22 10.55 11.89
C MET A 99 5.17 11.17 10.95
N ALA A 100 5.31 12.45 10.63
CA ALA A 100 4.47 13.11 9.63
C ALA A 100 4.92 12.81 8.19
N THR A 101 6.06 12.12 8.01
CA THR A 101 6.62 11.76 6.71
C THR A 101 6.79 12.97 5.77
N ASN A 102 7.01 14.15 6.34
CA ASN A 102 7.16 15.39 5.58
C ASN A 102 8.64 15.73 5.37
N PHE A 103 8.90 16.47 4.29
CA PHE A 103 10.25 16.92 3.89
C PHE A 103 10.35 18.45 3.96
N THR A 104 9.71 19.06 4.95
CA THR A 104 9.73 20.51 5.18
C THR A 104 10.95 20.91 6.01
N GLY A 105 11.74 21.88 5.53
CA GLY A 105 13.05 22.29 6.07
C GLY A 105 13.10 22.91 7.48
N ASN A 106 12.04 22.81 8.28
CA ASN A 106 11.92 23.42 9.61
C ASN A 106 11.86 22.36 10.73
N THR A 107 12.55 21.24 10.57
CA THR A 107 12.60 20.19 11.60
C THR A 107 14.00 20.11 12.22
N GLU A 108 14.07 19.94 13.54
CA GLU A 108 15.33 19.75 14.27
C GLU A 108 15.89 18.33 14.11
N THR A 109 15.16 17.44 13.43
CA THR A 109 15.55 16.05 13.18
C THR A 109 16.23 15.88 11.82
N PHE A 110 16.90 14.73 11.62
CA PHE A 110 17.47 14.37 10.33
C PHE A 110 16.40 14.46 9.23
N GLN A 111 16.70 15.13 8.13
CA GLN A 111 15.81 15.20 6.98
C GLN A 111 16.55 14.76 5.72
N GLY A 112 15.98 13.79 5.00
CA GLY A 112 16.49 13.37 3.71
C GLY A 112 16.41 14.50 2.67
N GLY A 113 17.41 14.55 1.79
CA GLY A 113 17.43 15.50 0.67
C GLY A 113 16.43 15.15 -0.45
N PRO A 114 16.49 15.87 -1.59
CA PRO A 114 15.56 15.69 -2.71
C PRO A 114 15.46 14.24 -3.22
N THR A 115 16.58 13.51 -3.23
CA THR A 115 16.62 12.10 -3.61
C THR A 115 15.78 11.22 -2.67
N ALA A 116 15.84 11.46 -1.36
CA ALA A 116 15.06 10.71 -0.37
C ALA A 116 13.55 10.98 -0.55
N MET A 117 13.19 12.23 -0.84
CA MET A 117 11.82 12.60 -1.15
C MET A 117 11.29 11.89 -2.40
N ASN A 118 12.10 11.78 -3.45
CA ASN A 118 11.72 11.05 -4.67
C ASN A 118 11.49 9.55 -4.39
N ILE A 119 12.39 8.92 -3.63
CA ILE A 119 12.24 7.51 -3.21
C ILE A 119 10.94 7.32 -2.42
N TYR A 120 10.66 8.23 -1.48
CA TYR A 120 9.42 8.21 -0.70
C TYR A 120 8.18 8.23 -1.61
N TRP A 121 8.13 9.12 -2.60
CA TRP A 121 6.99 9.21 -3.51
C TRP A 121 6.88 8.00 -4.45
N TYR A 122 8.00 7.46 -4.94
CA TYR A 122 8.00 6.23 -5.73
C TYR A 122 7.47 5.05 -4.95
N LEU A 123 7.79 4.93 -3.67
CA LEU A 123 7.22 3.87 -2.82
C LEU A 123 5.73 4.12 -2.53
N THR A 124 5.38 5.35 -2.17
CA THR A 124 4.01 5.73 -1.77
C THR A 124 3.00 5.51 -2.89
N TYR A 125 3.33 5.90 -4.12
CA TYR A 125 2.45 5.69 -5.28
C TYR A 125 2.71 4.36 -5.98
N GLY A 126 3.97 3.91 -6.04
CA GLY A 126 4.35 2.70 -6.76
C GLY A 126 3.76 1.43 -6.16
N LEU A 127 3.67 1.33 -4.83
CA LEU A 127 3.11 0.13 -4.18
C LEU A 127 1.61 -0.08 -4.52
N PRO A 128 0.71 0.92 -4.38
CA PRO A 128 -0.66 0.78 -4.85
C PRO A 128 -0.78 0.53 -6.37
N ILE A 129 -0.05 1.29 -7.19
CA ILE A 129 -0.11 1.16 -8.65
C ILE A 129 0.33 -0.24 -9.08
N ALA A 130 1.45 -0.74 -8.56
CA ALA A 130 1.95 -2.09 -8.85
C ALA A 130 0.94 -3.16 -8.44
N SER A 131 0.23 -2.97 -7.32
CA SER A 131 -0.84 -3.88 -6.90
C SER A 131 -1.96 -3.95 -7.93
N ILE A 132 -2.42 -2.80 -8.43
CA ILE A 132 -3.45 -2.74 -9.49
C ILE A 132 -2.94 -3.38 -10.78
N LEU A 133 -1.69 -3.10 -11.18
CA LEU A 133 -1.08 -3.68 -12.38
C LEU A 133 -1.02 -5.22 -12.31
N ILE A 134 -0.73 -5.80 -11.14
CA ILE A 134 -0.77 -7.27 -10.95
C ILE A 134 -2.18 -7.81 -11.19
N LEU A 135 -3.21 -7.13 -10.66
CA LEU A 135 -4.60 -7.55 -10.85
C LEU A 135 -5.00 -7.51 -12.33
N LEU A 136 -4.64 -6.44 -13.03
CA LEU A 136 -4.88 -6.29 -14.47
C LEU A 136 -4.14 -7.38 -15.27
N ALA A 137 -2.85 -7.58 -15.00
CA ALA A 137 -2.02 -8.61 -15.63
C ALA A 137 -2.59 -10.02 -15.39
N TYR A 138 -3.14 -10.28 -14.20
CA TYR A 138 -3.82 -11.53 -13.88
C TYR A 138 -5.08 -11.72 -14.74
N TRP A 139 -5.95 -10.71 -14.81
CA TRP A 139 -7.17 -10.76 -15.63
C TRP A 139 -6.89 -10.93 -17.12
N ILE A 140 -5.92 -10.20 -17.66
CA ILE A 140 -5.48 -10.36 -19.06
C ILE A 140 -5.00 -11.79 -19.29
N GLY A 141 -4.17 -12.35 -18.40
CA GLY A 141 -3.70 -13.73 -18.50
C GLY A 141 -4.82 -14.76 -18.48
N MET A 142 -5.88 -14.53 -17.68
CA MET A 142 -7.07 -15.40 -17.69
C MET A 142 -7.86 -15.29 -19.00
N LEU A 143 -8.04 -14.09 -19.54
CA LEU A 143 -8.74 -13.90 -20.81
C LEU A 143 -8.01 -14.63 -21.94
N VAL A 144 -6.69 -14.45 -22.06
CA VAL A 144 -5.88 -15.11 -23.09
C VAL A 144 -5.99 -16.64 -23.01
N LYS A 145 -5.99 -17.22 -21.80
CA LYS A 145 -6.18 -18.67 -21.61
C LYS A 145 -7.58 -19.17 -21.97
N LYS A 146 -8.61 -18.32 -21.87
CA LYS A 146 -9.98 -18.68 -22.21
C LYS A 146 -10.22 -18.74 -23.72
N PHE A 147 -9.49 -17.94 -24.49
CA PHE A 147 -9.61 -17.85 -25.95
C PHE A 147 -8.62 -18.74 -26.71
N ARG A 148 -7.78 -19.49 -25.99
CA ARG A 148 -6.85 -20.48 -26.55
C ARG A 148 -7.30 -21.87 -26.17
#